data_AF-A0A1I1N2P2-F1
#
_entry.id   AF-A0A1I1N2P2-F1
#
_cell.length_a   1.000
_cell.length_b   1.000
_cell.length_c   1.000
_cell.angle_alpha   90.00
_cell.angle_beta   90.00
_cell.angle_gamma   90.00
#
_symmetry.space_group_name_H-M   'P 1'
#
loop_
_entity.id
_entity.type
_entity.pdbx_description
1 polymer ?
#
loop_
_entity_poly.entity_id
_entity_poly.type
_entity_poly.pdbx_seq_one_letter_code
_entity_poly.pdbx_strand_id
1 'polypeptide(L)'
;MLRFIKQHIIKIIVIAIVLYFLGSIIYSFHNYFSLHKKTTFTDQETKILWSRLGMDYVDLDISEAYFNSSLYVISEEFGSINEEIEYLKQFDGNESVHAADTFDINTATGHNDKKVYEIYDIKCADKGYFTNCYTYEENGKYYLEFYV
;
A
#
# COMPACT_ATOMS: atom_id res chain seq x y z
N MET A 1 -8.85 19.39 -56.52
CA MET A 1 -8.93 20.25 -55.32
C MET A 1 -9.72 19.59 -54.19
N LEU A 2 -11.01 19.23 -54.38
CA LEU A 2 -11.86 18.61 -53.34
C LEU A 2 -11.32 17.29 -52.75
N ARG A 3 -10.72 16.43 -53.57
CA ARG A 3 -10.17 15.12 -53.17
C ARG A 3 -8.95 15.24 -52.24
N PHE A 4 -8.16 16.31 -52.44
CA PHE A 4 -6.97 16.61 -51.63
C PHE A 4 -7.38 17.14 -50.24
N ILE A 5 -8.40 18.01 -50.20
CA ILE A 5 -8.98 18.53 -48.95
C ILE A 5 -9.58 17.39 -48.10
N LYS A 6 -10.34 16.48 -48.71
CA LYS A 6 -10.88 15.31 -48.00
C LYS A 6 -9.79 14.40 -47.41
N GLN A 7 -8.70 14.16 -48.14
CA GLN A 7 -7.57 13.37 -47.62
C GLN A 7 -6.87 14.04 -46.43
N HIS A 8 -6.71 15.37 -46.46
CA HIS A 8 -6.14 16.10 -45.32
C HIS A 8 -7.05 16.09 -44.09
N ILE A 9 -8.36 16.26 -44.27
CA ILE A 9 -9.33 16.18 -43.18
C ILE A 9 -9.31 14.78 -42.53
N ILE A 10 -9.28 13.70 -43.33
CA ILE A 10 -9.18 12.33 -42.81
C ILE A 10 -7.88 12.14 -42.01
N LYS A 11 -6.73 12.63 -42.50
CA LYS A 11 -5.46 12.55 -41.77
C LYS A 11 -5.51 13.28 -40.43
N ILE A 12 -6.10 14.47 -40.39
CA ILE A 12 -6.25 15.25 -39.14
C ILE A 12 -7.12 14.50 -38.13
N ILE A 13 -8.25 13.93 -38.58
CA ILE A 13 -9.14 13.14 -37.72
C ILE A 13 -8.41 11.92 -37.15
N VAL A 14 -7.67 11.18 -38.00
CA VAL A 14 -6.88 10.03 -37.56
C VAL A 14 -5.82 10.44 -36.53
N ILE A 15 -5.11 11.55 -36.75
CA ILE A 15 -4.11 12.07 -35.79
C ILE A 15 -4.78 12.45 -34.46
N ALA A 16 -5.94 13.12 -34.50
CA ALA A 16 -6.66 13.51 -33.29
C ALA A 16 -7.10 12.29 -32.47
N ILE A 17 -7.59 11.24 -33.14
CA ILE A 17 -7.96 9.97 -32.49
C ILE A 17 -6.73 9.32 -31.85
N VAL A 18 -5.62 9.22 -32.57
CA VAL A 18 -4.37 8.63 -32.05
C VAL A 18 -3.85 9.39 -30.83
N LEU A 19 -3.85 10.73 -30.88
CA LEU A 19 -3.42 11.57 -29.74
C LEU A 19 -4.34 11.42 -28.53
N TYR A 20 -5.65 11.31 -28.74
CA TYR A 20 -6.61 11.06 -27.67
C TYR A 20 -6.32 9.72 -26.97
N PHE A 21 -6.16 8.63 -27.74
CA PHE A 21 -5.85 7.32 -27.16
C PHE A 21 -4.50 7.30 -26.43
N LEU A 22 -3.45 7.92 -26.99
CA LEU A 22 -2.16 8.07 -26.31
C LEU A 22 -2.28 8.83 -24.99
N GLY A 23 -3.04 9.93 -24.98
CA GLY A 23 -3.31 10.70 -23.77
C GLY A 23 -4.01 9.86 -22.69
N SER A 24 -5.03 9.08 -23.06
CA SER A 24 -5.72 8.18 -22.15
C SER A 24 -4.83 7.08 -21.59
N ILE A 25 -3.92 6.53 -22.43
CA ILE A 25 -2.94 5.52 -21.99
C ILE A 25 -1.96 6.14 -20.98
N ILE A 26 -1.37 7.29 -21.29
CA ILE A 26 -0.44 7.99 -20.39
C ILE A 26 -1.12 8.35 -19.07
N TYR A 27 -2.34 8.87 -19.12
CA TYR A 27 -3.12 9.20 -17.93
C TYR A 27 -3.40 7.98 -17.05
N SER A 28 -3.76 6.85 -17.67
CA SER A 28 -4.01 5.59 -16.96
C SER A 28 -2.72 5.06 -16.31
N PHE A 29 -1.60 5.10 -17.02
CA PHE A 29 -0.30 4.74 -16.44
C PHE A 29 0.10 5.68 -15.31
N HIS A 30 -0.09 6.98 -15.46
CA HIS A 30 0.23 7.95 -14.41
C HIS A 30 -0.55 7.67 -13.11
N ASN A 31 -1.87 7.47 -13.21
CA ASN A 31 -2.69 7.14 -12.04
C ASN A 31 -2.36 5.76 -11.47
N TYR A 32 -2.00 4.79 -12.31
CA TYR A 32 -1.61 3.45 -11.86
C TYR A 32 -0.31 3.46 -11.04
N PHE A 33 0.65 4.31 -11.42
CA PHE A 33 1.93 4.44 -10.73
C PHE A 33 1.94 5.51 -9.63
N SER A 34 0.93 6.37 -9.56
CA SER A 34 0.85 7.39 -8.53
C SER A 34 0.48 6.76 -7.19
N LEU A 35 1.24 7.10 -6.14
CA LEU A 35 0.97 6.65 -4.78
C LEU A 35 -0.01 7.63 -4.11
N HIS A 36 -1.23 7.18 -3.89
CA HIS A 36 -2.28 7.97 -3.24
C HIS A 36 -2.26 7.76 -1.73
N LYS A 37 -2.04 8.83 -0.97
CA LYS A 37 -2.03 8.83 0.51
C LYS A 37 -3.38 9.24 1.08
N LYS A 38 -3.81 8.56 2.15
CA LYS A 38 -4.95 8.93 3.00
C LYS A 38 -4.55 8.80 4.47
N THR A 39 -5.01 9.73 5.31
CA THR A 39 -4.61 9.84 6.74
C THR A 39 -5.79 10.01 7.69
N THR A 40 -7.01 9.81 7.20
CA THR A 40 -8.24 9.97 7.99
C THR A 40 -9.23 8.91 7.54
N PHE A 41 -9.70 8.10 8.46
CA PHE A 41 -10.51 6.93 8.17
C PHE A 41 -11.76 6.93 9.05
N THR A 42 -12.87 6.45 8.50
CA THR A 42 -14.03 6.08 9.31
C THR A 42 -13.87 4.66 9.85
N ASP A 43 -14.56 4.31 10.94
CA ASP A 43 -14.53 2.95 11.51
C ASP A 43 -14.83 1.86 10.47
N GLN A 44 -15.74 2.16 9.53
CA GLN A 44 -16.06 1.24 8.45
C GLN A 44 -14.89 1.07 7.47
N GLU A 45 -14.18 2.14 7.14
CA GLU A 45 -13.01 2.08 6.26
C GLU A 45 -11.84 1.35 6.93
N THR A 46 -11.60 1.58 8.22
CA THR A 46 -10.60 0.86 9.01
C THR A 46 -10.83 -0.64 8.95
N LYS A 47 -12.08 -1.09 9.22
CA LYS A 47 -12.45 -2.51 9.11
C LYS A 47 -12.24 -3.07 7.72
N ILE A 48 -12.60 -2.33 6.67
CA ILE A 48 -12.41 -2.77 5.28
C ILE A 48 -10.92 -2.94 4.94
N LEU A 49 -10.05 -2.05 5.44
CA LEU A 49 -8.62 -2.11 5.19
C LEU A 49 -7.96 -3.32 5.86
N TRP A 50 -8.26 -3.55 7.15
CA TRP A 50 -7.78 -4.75 7.85
C TRP A 50 -8.33 -6.05 7.24
N SER A 51 -9.59 -6.03 6.79
CA SER A 51 -10.19 -7.16 6.08
C SER A 51 -9.47 -7.50 4.78
N ARG A 52 -9.08 -6.48 4.00
CA ARG A 52 -8.28 -6.68 2.78
C ARG A 52 -6.91 -7.32 3.04
N LEU A 53 -6.36 -7.12 4.23
CA LEU A 53 -5.13 -7.76 4.69
C LEU A 53 -5.35 -9.18 5.23
N GLY A 54 -6.61 -9.65 5.31
CA GLY A 54 -7.00 -10.92 5.94
C GLY A 54 -6.82 -10.90 7.46
N MET A 55 -6.93 -9.71 8.06
CA MET A 55 -6.73 -9.43 9.48
C MET A 55 -8.01 -8.86 10.11
N ASP A 56 -9.17 -9.43 9.79
CA ASP A 56 -10.48 -9.01 10.32
C ASP A 56 -10.58 -8.98 11.85
N TYR A 57 -9.68 -9.68 12.53
CA TYR A 57 -9.59 -9.78 13.97
C TYR A 57 -8.85 -8.61 14.62
N VAL A 58 -8.14 -7.78 13.85
CA VAL A 58 -7.39 -6.63 14.35
C VAL A 58 -8.34 -5.47 14.61
N ASP A 59 -8.19 -4.86 15.78
CA ASP A 59 -8.86 -3.63 16.19
C ASP A 59 -7.77 -2.60 16.50
N LEU A 60 -7.21 -2.01 15.45
CA LEU A 60 -6.10 -1.06 15.50
C LEU A 60 -6.43 0.12 14.62
N ASP A 61 -6.20 1.34 15.11
CA ASP A 61 -6.37 2.52 14.28
C ASP A 61 -5.30 2.60 13.19
N ILE A 62 -5.64 3.27 12.09
CA ILE A 62 -4.76 3.42 10.92
C ILE A 62 -4.31 4.88 10.87
N SER A 63 -3.00 5.09 11.01
CA SER A 63 -2.38 6.41 10.87
C SER A 63 -2.43 6.85 9.40
N GLU A 64 -1.96 5.97 8.51
CA GLU A 64 -1.84 6.27 7.09
C GLU A 64 -2.13 5.02 6.25
N ALA A 65 -2.68 5.23 5.07
CA ALA A 65 -2.75 4.20 4.04
C ALA A 65 -2.31 4.78 2.71
N TYR A 66 -1.56 3.97 1.96
CA TYR A 66 -1.12 4.30 0.61
C TYR A 66 -1.70 3.31 -0.39
N PHE A 67 -2.14 3.83 -1.53
CA PHE A 67 -2.74 3.01 -2.58
C PHE A 67 -2.15 3.35 -3.95
N ASN A 68 -1.71 2.32 -4.66
CA ASN A 68 -1.42 2.34 -6.09
C ASN A 68 -1.86 0.99 -6.72
N SER A 69 -0.98 0.26 -7.41
CA SER A 69 -1.18 -1.16 -7.72
C SER A 69 -1.26 -2.07 -6.49
N SER A 70 -0.76 -1.61 -5.34
CA SER A 70 -0.70 -2.32 -4.07
C SER A 70 -1.31 -1.47 -2.96
N LEU A 71 -1.63 -2.14 -1.85
CA LEU A 71 -2.14 -1.49 -0.64
C LEU A 71 -1.07 -1.55 0.46
N TYR A 72 -0.83 -0.39 1.06
CA TYR A 72 0.02 -0.24 2.25
C TYR A 72 -0.86 0.33 3.37
N VAL A 73 -0.87 -0.32 4.53
CA VAL A 73 -1.61 0.12 5.71
C VAL A 73 -0.62 0.31 6.85
N ILE A 74 -0.59 1.51 7.42
CA ILE A 74 0.29 1.89 8.52
C ILE A 74 -0.56 2.04 9.77
N SER A 75 -0.22 1.30 10.81
CA SER A 75 -0.90 1.38 12.11
C SER A 75 -0.77 2.75 12.75
N GLU A 76 -1.54 2.98 13.81
CA GLU A 76 -1.22 3.98 14.82
C GLU A 76 0.14 3.72 15.49
N GLU A 77 0.57 4.70 16.30
CA GLU A 77 1.88 4.69 16.95
C GLU A 77 1.94 3.75 18.15
N PHE A 78 3.04 3.01 18.25
CA PHE A 78 3.43 2.23 19.42
C PHE A 78 4.62 2.88 20.13
N GLY A 79 4.77 2.60 21.43
CA GLY A 79 5.91 3.05 22.22
C GLY A 79 7.18 2.26 21.97
N SER A 80 7.07 1.00 21.51
CA SER A 80 8.22 0.14 21.18
C SER A 80 7.84 -1.03 20.27
N ILE A 81 8.83 -1.65 19.63
CA ILE A 81 8.67 -2.92 18.89
C ILE A 81 8.09 -4.02 19.78
N ASN A 82 8.46 -4.05 21.06
CA ASN A 82 7.93 -5.05 21.98
C ASN A 82 6.42 -4.87 22.18
N GLU A 83 5.93 -3.63 22.24
CA GLU A 83 4.49 -3.37 22.34
C GLU A 83 3.75 -3.83 21.07
N GLU A 84 4.32 -3.62 19.88
CA GLU A 84 3.77 -4.11 18.61
C GLU A 84 3.67 -5.65 18.61
N ILE A 85 4.75 -6.34 19.01
CA ILE A 85 4.79 -7.80 19.06
C ILE A 85 3.77 -8.33 20.07
N GLU A 86 3.70 -7.76 21.28
CA GLU A 86 2.75 -8.20 22.30
C GLU A 86 1.30 -7.93 21.88
N TYR A 87 1.03 -6.80 21.20
CA TYR A 87 -0.27 -6.55 20.59
C TYR A 87 -0.63 -7.63 19.56
N LEU A 88 0.29 -7.99 18.66
CA LEU A 88 0.02 -8.99 17.63
C LEU A 88 -0.15 -10.40 18.21
N LYS A 89 0.57 -10.75 19.28
CA LYS A 89 0.49 -12.04 19.97
C LYS A 89 -0.82 -12.28 20.70
N GLN A 90 -1.61 -11.25 20.96
CA GLN A 90 -2.90 -11.41 21.67
C GLN A 90 -3.95 -12.18 20.85
N PHE A 91 -3.73 -12.35 19.54
CA PHE A 91 -4.66 -12.98 18.62
C PHE A 91 -4.36 -14.47 18.40
N ASP A 92 -5.40 -15.29 18.35
CA ASP A 92 -5.29 -16.75 18.22
C ASP A 92 -4.48 -17.18 16.98
N GLY A 93 -3.35 -17.86 17.22
CA GLY A 93 -2.43 -18.34 16.19
C GLY A 93 -1.24 -17.41 15.88
N ASN A 94 -1.07 -16.32 16.62
CA ASN A 94 0.06 -15.39 16.52
C ASN A 94 1.08 -15.55 17.67
N GLU A 95 1.07 -16.66 18.41
CA GLU A 95 1.87 -16.82 19.63
C GLU A 95 3.38 -16.73 19.37
N SER A 96 3.80 -17.03 18.14
CA SER A 96 5.19 -17.06 17.68
C SER A 96 5.65 -15.78 16.97
N VAL A 97 4.81 -14.73 16.92
CA VAL A 97 5.17 -13.46 16.29
C VAL A 97 6.47 -12.91 16.89
N HIS A 98 7.39 -12.51 16.03
CA HIS A 98 8.68 -11.96 16.41
C HIS A 98 9.20 -10.99 15.35
N ALA A 99 10.07 -10.08 15.77
CA ALA A 99 10.82 -9.21 14.87
C ALA A 99 12.20 -9.82 14.57
N ALA A 100 12.69 -9.64 13.35
CA ALA A 100 14.09 -9.86 13.02
C ALA A 100 14.65 -8.68 12.20
N ASP A 101 15.96 -8.49 12.29
CA ASP A 101 16.67 -7.56 11.40
C ASP A 101 16.42 -7.97 9.94
N THR A 102 16.20 -6.98 9.09
CA THR A 102 15.96 -7.17 7.66
C THR A 102 16.88 -6.25 6.86
N PHE A 103 17.16 -6.62 5.62
CA PHE A 103 18.09 -5.89 4.73
C PHE A 103 17.34 -5.51 3.46
N ASP A 104 17.52 -4.26 3.01
CA ASP A 104 16.98 -3.73 1.74
C ASP A 104 15.45 -3.82 1.58
N ILE A 105 14.71 -3.08 2.41
CA ILE A 105 13.26 -2.89 2.19
C ILE A 105 13.03 -1.81 1.15
N ASN A 106 12.62 -2.23 -0.05
CA ASN A 106 12.19 -1.34 -1.11
C ASN A 106 10.65 -1.25 -1.14
N THR A 107 10.06 -0.67 -0.09
CA THR A 107 8.62 -0.34 -0.08
C THR A 107 8.38 0.98 -0.77
N ALA A 108 7.22 1.14 -1.42
CA ALA A 108 6.86 2.38 -2.09
C ALA A 108 6.73 3.58 -1.12
N THR A 109 6.61 3.31 0.19
CA THR A 109 6.58 4.29 1.29
C THR A 109 7.96 4.84 1.63
N GLY A 110 9.05 4.19 1.18
CA GLY A 110 10.40 4.76 1.18
C GLY A 110 11.02 4.88 2.57
N HIS A 111 11.40 3.75 3.16
CA HIS A 111 12.07 3.68 4.48
C HIS A 111 13.58 3.44 4.40
N ASN A 112 14.21 3.78 3.27
CA ASN A 112 15.62 3.48 2.99
C ASN A 112 16.61 4.17 3.96
N ASP A 113 16.18 5.21 4.67
CA ASP A 113 16.95 5.95 5.66
C ASP A 113 16.67 5.54 7.11
N LYS A 114 15.68 4.67 7.33
CA LYS A 114 15.24 4.23 8.67
C LYS A 114 15.79 2.85 9.00
N LYS A 115 15.95 2.57 10.30
CA LYS A 115 16.14 1.19 10.76
C LYS A 115 14.77 0.52 10.73
N VAL A 116 14.68 -0.56 9.96
CA VAL A 116 13.43 -1.31 9.78
C VAL A 116 13.66 -2.75 10.22
N TYR A 117 12.64 -3.36 10.78
CA TYR A 117 12.60 -4.78 11.13
C TYR A 117 11.41 -5.43 10.45
N GLU A 118 11.53 -6.70 10.09
CA GLU A 118 10.42 -7.47 9.56
C GLU A 118 9.76 -8.24 10.71
N ILE A 119 8.42 -8.23 10.71
CA ILE A 119 7.61 -8.95 11.68
C ILE A 119 7.08 -10.22 11.01
N TYR A 120 7.45 -11.36 11.58
CA TYR A 120 7.11 -12.68 11.06
C TYR A 120 6.00 -13.37 11.84
N ASP A 121 5.50 -14.47 11.27
CA ASP A 121 4.54 -15.40 11.88
C ASP A 121 3.21 -14.77 12.30
N ILE A 122 2.81 -13.69 11.64
CA ILE A 122 1.48 -13.09 11.77
C ILE A 122 0.50 -13.92 10.95
N LYS A 123 -0.50 -14.52 11.59
CA LYS A 123 -1.54 -15.30 10.91
C LYS A 123 -2.41 -14.41 10.03
N CYS A 124 -2.79 -14.90 8.87
CA CYS A 124 -3.69 -14.23 7.94
C CYS A 124 -4.80 -15.22 7.57
N ALA A 125 -6.06 -14.84 7.80
CA ALA A 125 -7.21 -15.75 7.74
C ALA A 125 -7.31 -16.52 6.42
N ASP A 126 -6.94 -15.89 5.31
CA ASP A 126 -7.07 -16.45 3.95
C ASP A 126 -5.75 -16.84 3.28
N LYS A 127 -4.59 -16.45 3.85
CA LYS A 127 -3.27 -16.61 3.20
C LYS A 127 -2.26 -17.42 4.03
N GLY A 128 -2.67 -17.95 5.19
CA GLY A 128 -1.78 -18.66 6.09
C GLY A 128 -1.05 -17.68 7.01
N TYR A 129 0.12 -17.20 6.59
CA TYR A 129 0.92 -16.22 7.32
C TYR A 129 1.22 -15.01 6.45
N PHE A 130 1.20 -13.82 7.06
CA PHE A 130 1.59 -12.57 6.44
C PHE A 130 3.11 -12.56 6.26
N THR A 131 3.59 -12.23 5.06
CA THR A 131 5.02 -12.28 4.74
C THR A 131 5.66 -10.91 4.55
N ASN A 132 4.91 -9.82 4.68
CA ASN A 132 5.40 -8.46 4.36
C ASN A 132 4.92 -7.43 5.40
N CYS A 133 5.13 -7.70 6.68
CA CYS A 133 4.88 -6.73 7.74
C CYS A 133 6.21 -6.18 8.24
N TYR A 134 6.32 -4.87 8.31
CA TYR A 134 7.54 -4.19 8.72
C TYR A 134 7.24 -3.23 9.87
N THR A 135 8.22 -3.03 10.75
CA THR A 135 8.20 -1.96 11.75
C THR A 135 9.38 -1.04 11.57
N TYR A 136 9.14 0.26 11.71
CA TYR A 136 10.17 1.29 11.66
C TYR A 136 9.96 2.32 12.77
N GLU A 137 11.06 2.94 13.20
CA GLU A 137 11.02 4.04 14.16
C GLU A 137 10.93 5.39 13.44
N GLU A 138 10.05 6.26 13.93
CA GLU A 138 9.99 7.67 13.55
C GLU A 138 9.70 8.52 14.79
N ASN A 139 10.61 9.44 15.11
CA ASN A 139 10.50 10.33 16.28
C ASN A 139 10.28 9.61 17.64
N GLY A 140 10.90 8.44 17.83
CA GLY A 140 10.75 7.64 19.06
C GLY A 140 9.44 6.86 19.15
N LYS A 141 8.69 6.77 18.06
CA LYS A 141 7.46 5.99 17.91
C LYS A 141 7.65 4.91 16.86
N TYR A 142 6.95 3.80 17.03
CA TYR A 142 7.01 2.64 16.13
C TYR A 142 5.70 2.47 15.39
N TYR A 143 5.78 2.03 14.14
CA TYR A 143 4.63 1.88 13.26
C TYR A 143 4.73 0.56 12.49
N LEU A 144 3.65 -0.21 12.49
CA LEU A 144 3.51 -1.41 11.68
C LEU A 144 3.02 -1.03 10.28
N GLU A 145 3.82 -1.34 9.26
CA GLU A 145 3.42 -1.27 7.86
C GLU A 145 3.08 -2.65 7.33
N PHE A 146 1.87 -2.80 6.79
CA PHE A 146 1.40 -4.01 6.14
C PHE A 146 1.29 -3.79 4.63
N TYR A 147 1.87 -4.70 3.84
CA TYR A 147 1.90 -4.63 2.38
C TYR A 147 1.15 -5.80 1.70
N VAL A 148 0.26 -5.51 0.75
CA VAL A 148 -0.49 -6.51 -0.06
C VAL A 148 -0.73 -6.11 -1.51
#